data_AF-A0A382D091-F1
#
_entry.id   AF-A0A382D091-F1
#
_cell.length_a   1.000
_cell.length_b   1.000
_cell.length_c   1.000
_cell.angle_alpha   90.00
_cell.angle_beta   90.00
_cell.angle_gamma   90.00
#
_symmetry.space_group_name_H-M   'P 1'
#
loop_
_entity.id
_entity.type
_entity.pdbx_description
1 polymer ?
#
loop_
_entity_poly.entity_id
_entity_poly.type
_entity_poly.pdbx_seq_one_letter_code
_entity_poly.pdbx_strand_id
1 'polypeptide(L)'
;MSEAIFYDEPEDIFKFLIQQGQEAIELSRVDTLWRISGNDTLEVKAQSMDNLFDKVLKVNRGTIISENPEKYGKYSVDDSTGTHLAVINSKGKTVGYYVFGRSKSDYSRSYVRVGSDPKVYLADQNVTYMLQTRPTYWGEKPKEEVLPPEKIPTDTTIIK
;
A
#
# COMPACT_ATOMS: atom_id res chain seq x y z
N MET A 1 -14.70 21.59 -5.10
CA MET A 1 -14.30 20.63 -6.15
C MET A 1 -13.20 19.76 -5.57
N SER A 2 -13.25 18.46 -5.83
CA SER A 2 -12.18 17.52 -5.45
C SER A 2 -11.38 17.17 -6.71
N GLU A 3 -10.07 16.95 -6.54
CA GLU A 3 -9.12 16.70 -7.62
C GLU A 3 -8.33 15.42 -7.31
N ALA A 4 -8.13 14.56 -8.30
CA ALA A 4 -7.28 13.38 -8.14
C ALA A 4 -5.86 13.80 -7.73
N ILE A 5 -5.19 12.99 -6.91
CA ILE A 5 -3.78 13.23 -6.58
C ILE A 5 -2.84 12.26 -7.29
N PHE A 6 -3.37 11.20 -7.89
CA PHE A 6 -2.64 10.21 -8.68
C PHE A 6 -3.04 10.33 -10.15
N TYR A 7 -2.05 10.32 -11.03
CA TYR A 7 -2.23 10.56 -12.47
C TYR A 7 -1.55 9.51 -13.35
N ASP A 8 -0.78 8.60 -12.75
CA ASP A 8 -0.08 7.55 -13.49
C ASP A 8 -1.01 6.38 -13.80
N GLU A 9 -0.77 5.74 -14.94
CA GLU A 9 -1.47 4.52 -15.32
C GLU A 9 -1.07 3.37 -14.39
N PRO A 10 -2.04 2.63 -13.79
CA PRO A 10 -1.74 1.52 -12.88
C PRO A 10 -0.78 0.48 -13.46
N GLU A 11 -0.83 0.25 -14.77
CA GLU A 11 0.03 -0.68 -15.48
C GLU A 11 1.51 -0.27 -15.46
N ASP A 12 1.81 1.03 -15.37
CA ASP A 12 3.16 1.57 -15.33
C ASP A 12 3.78 1.56 -13.93
N ILE A 13 2.98 1.26 -12.90
CA ILE A 13 3.45 1.20 -11.50
C ILE A 13 4.10 -0.15 -11.22
N PHE A 14 5.37 -0.10 -10.80
CA PHE A 14 6.17 -1.29 -10.50
C PHE A 14 6.60 -1.39 -9.05
N LYS A 15 6.55 -0.30 -8.30
CA LYS A 15 6.98 -0.30 -6.91
C LYS A 15 6.23 0.72 -6.08
N PHE A 16 5.91 0.32 -4.85
CA PHE A 16 5.46 1.20 -3.78
C PHE A 16 6.47 1.15 -2.65
N LEU A 17 6.87 2.31 -2.15
CA LEU A 17 7.61 2.44 -0.91
C LEU A 17 6.71 3.14 0.10
N ILE A 18 6.43 2.47 1.20
CA ILE A 18 5.61 3.00 2.29
C ILE A 18 6.49 3.11 3.54
N GLN A 19 6.56 4.29 4.12
CA GLN A 19 7.37 4.56 5.31
C GLN A 19 6.55 5.32 6.36
N GLN A 20 6.75 4.98 7.62
CA GLN A 20 6.26 5.75 8.75
C GLN A 20 7.30 5.72 9.87
N GLY A 21 7.83 6.89 10.22
CA GLY A 21 8.96 6.98 11.16
C GLY A 21 10.16 6.17 10.67
N GLN A 22 10.59 5.19 11.47
CA GLN A 22 11.72 4.30 11.17
C GLN A 22 11.31 3.01 10.45
N GLU A 23 10.02 2.72 10.35
CA GLU A 23 9.53 1.52 9.67
C GLU A 23 9.27 1.80 8.20
N ALA A 24 9.61 0.85 7.35
CA ALA A 24 9.33 0.92 5.92
C ALA A 24 9.01 -0.47 5.37
N ILE A 25 8.21 -0.48 4.30
CA ILE A 25 8.00 -1.65 3.46
C ILE A 25 8.09 -1.24 1.99
N GLU A 26 8.66 -2.13 1.19
CA GLU A 26 8.66 -2.02 -0.25
C GLU A 26 7.85 -3.17 -0.84
N LEU A 27 6.90 -2.82 -1.71
CA LEU A 27 6.21 -3.76 -2.58
C LEU A 27 6.74 -3.57 -3.98
N SER A 28 7.15 -4.65 -4.63
CA SER A 28 7.70 -4.62 -5.99
C SER A 28 7.00 -5.63 -6.89
N ARG A 29 6.73 -5.21 -8.12
CA ARG A 29 6.18 -6.07 -9.16
C ARG A 29 7.33 -6.79 -9.86
N VAL A 30 7.31 -8.12 -9.80
CA VAL A 30 8.22 -9.00 -10.52
C VAL A 30 7.36 -9.82 -11.49
N ASP A 31 7.59 -9.62 -12.79
CA ASP A 31 6.71 -10.08 -13.86
C ASP A 31 5.26 -9.59 -13.67
N THR A 32 4.34 -10.50 -13.37
CA THR A 32 2.92 -10.21 -13.13
C THR A 32 2.55 -10.20 -11.64
N LEU A 33 3.49 -10.54 -10.76
CA LEU A 33 3.22 -10.76 -9.34
C LEU A 33 3.81 -9.65 -8.47
N TRP A 34 3.04 -9.21 -7.48
CA TRP A 34 3.53 -8.35 -6.42
C TRP A 34 4.24 -9.15 -5.34
N ARG A 35 5.37 -8.64 -4.87
CA ARG A 35 6.23 -9.24 -3.84
C ARG A 35 6.54 -8.21 -2.76
N ILE A 36 6.76 -8.69 -1.54
CA ILE A 36 7.28 -7.87 -0.45
C ILE A 36 8.80 -7.97 -0.49
N SER A 37 9.50 -6.87 -0.75
CA SER A 37 10.96 -6.89 -0.84
C SER A 37 11.57 -7.31 0.51
N GLY A 38 12.51 -8.25 0.47
CA GLY A 38 13.13 -8.81 1.69
C GLY A 38 12.25 -9.81 2.44
N ASN A 39 11.12 -10.26 1.88
CA ASN A 39 10.30 -11.34 2.43
C ASN A 39 9.92 -12.35 1.34
N ASP A 40 10.50 -13.54 1.42
CA ASP A 40 10.28 -14.66 0.49
C ASP A 40 9.25 -15.67 1.00
N THR A 41 8.84 -15.56 2.28
CA THR A 41 7.93 -16.50 2.94
C THR A 41 6.44 -16.17 2.79
N LEU A 42 6.10 -14.93 2.42
CA LEU A 42 4.72 -14.45 2.35
C LEU A 42 4.28 -14.24 0.90
N GLU A 43 3.05 -14.64 0.61
CA GLU A 43 2.35 -14.30 -0.63
C GLU A 43 1.52 -13.04 -0.42
N VAL A 44 1.60 -12.10 -1.36
CA VAL A 44 0.82 -10.86 -1.28
C VAL A 44 -0.67 -11.15 -1.42
N LYS A 45 -1.45 -10.66 -0.46
CA LYS A 45 -2.91 -10.78 -0.46
C LYS A 45 -3.51 -9.87 -1.54
N ALA A 46 -4.30 -10.45 -2.43
CA ALA A 46 -5.03 -9.70 -3.45
C ALA A 46 -5.82 -8.53 -2.85
N GLN A 47 -6.56 -8.77 -1.76
CA GLN A 47 -7.36 -7.74 -1.10
C GLN A 47 -6.56 -6.51 -0.63
N SER A 48 -5.32 -6.69 -0.18
CA SER A 48 -4.46 -5.57 0.23
C SER A 48 -4.02 -4.74 -0.98
N MET A 49 -3.71 -5.40 -2.10
CA MET A 49 -3.40 -4.73 -3.37
C MET A 49 -4.62 -4.05 -3.97
N ASP A 50 -5.79 -4.68 -3.93
CA ASP A 50 -7.06 -4.08 -4.38
C ASP A 50 -7.35 -2.80 -3.59
N ASN A 51 -7.18 -2.82 -2.27
CA ASN A 51 -7.34 -1.61 -1.45
C ASN A 51 -6.34 -0.50 -1.85
N LEU A 52 -5.10 -0.85 -2.19
CA LEU A 52 -4.11 0.11 -2.65
C LEU A 52 -4.54 0.73 -3.99
N PHE A 53 -4.83 -0.07 -5.00
CA PHE A 53 -5.18 0.42 -6.33
C PHE A 53 -6.57 1.07 -6.41
N ASP A 54 -7.57 0.48 -5.76
CA ASP A 54 -8.96 0.94 -5.87
C ASP A 54 -9.37 2.00 -4.87
N LYS A 55 -8.62 2.18 -3.78
CA LYS A 55 -8.92 3.19 -2.77
C LYS A 55 -7.82 4.21 -2.64
N VAL A 56 -6.59 3.79 -2.33
CA VAL A 56 -5.48 4.74 -2.13
C VAL A 56 -5.20 5.52 -3.41
N LEU A 57 -5.01 4.86 -4.55
CA LEU A 57 -4.69 5.54 -5.81
C LEU A 57 -5.88 6.31 -6.42
N LYS A 58 -7.07 6.21 -5.82
CA LYS A 58 -8.27 6.96 -6.24
C LYS A 58 -8.65 8.08 -5.26
N VAL A 59 -7.80 8.40 -4.29
CA VAL A 59 -8.02 9.52 -3.36
C VAL A 59 -8.04 10.83 -4.13
N ASN A 60 -8.99 11.70 -3.74
CA ASN A 60 -9.02 13.07 -4.20
C ASN A 60 -8.67 14.04 -3.08
N ARG A 61 -7.95 15.12 -3.41
CA ARG A 61 -7.78 16.28 -2.54
C ARG A 61 -8.92 17.27 -2.74
N GLY A 62 -9.36 17.89 -1.66
CA GLY A 62 -10.35 18.96 -1.69
C GLY A 62 -9.81 20.24 -1.07
N THR A 63 -10.32 20.60 0.10
CA THR A 63 -10.02 21.86 0.79
C THR A 63 -8.55 21.94 1.21
N ILE A 64 -7.93 23.11 0.98
CA ILE A 64 -6.64 23.46 1.57
C ILE A 64 -6.85 23.77 3.06
N ILE A 65 -6.16 23.03 3.93
CA ILE A 65 -6.24 23.13 5.39
C ILE A 65 -5.12 24.01 5.96
N SER A 66 -3.98 24.05 5.27
CA SER A 66 -2.84 24.88 5.64
C SER A 66 -1.91 25.07 4.46
N GLU A 67 -1.26 26.22 4.40
CA GLU A 67 -0.16 26.50 3.47
C GLU A 67 1.17 26.72 4.22
N ASN A 68 1.16 26.65 5.56
CA ASN A 68 2.35 26.83 6.40
C ASN A 68 2.98 25.46 6.75
N PRO A 69 4.22 25.17 6.30
CA PRO A 69 4.97 23.96 6.65
C PRO A 69 5.21 23.75 8.15
N GLU A 70 5.30 24.81 8.94
CA GLU A 70 5.48 24.71 10.41
C GLU A 70 4.29 24.01 11.08
N LYS A 71 3.14 23.93 10.41
CA LYS A 71 1.95 23.24 10.90
C LYS A 71 1.87 21.76 10.49
N TYR A 72 2.85 21.20 9.78
CA TYR A 72 2.79 19.80 9.35
C TYR A 72 2.57 18.83 10.51
N GLY A 73 3.23 19.03 11.65
CA GLY A 73 3.03 18.19 12.83
C GLY A 73 1.65 18.30 13.46
N LYS A 74 0.94 19.42 13.27
CA LYS A 74 -0.47 19.53 13.70
C LYS A 74 -1.37 18.57 12.93
N TYR A 75 -1.07 18.34 11.65
CA TYR A 75 -1.85 17.52 10.73
C TYR A 75 -1.25 16.13 10.50
N SER A 76 -0.17 15.80 11.21
CA SER A 76 0.56 14.54 11.08
C SER A 76 1.01 14.24 9.65
N VAL A 77 1.50 15.28 8.95
CA VAL A 77 2.05 15.18 7.59
C VAL A 77 3.52 15.62 7.52
N ASP A 78 4.18 15.64 8.68
CA ASP A 78 5.63 15.82 8.82
C ASP A 78 6.36 14.47 8.65
N ASP A 79 7.69 14.53 8.55
CA ASP A 79 8.54 13.36 8.26
C ASP A 79 8.58 12.30 9.37
N SER A 80 8.20 12.67 10.60
CA SER A 80 8.25 11.78 11.76
C SER A 80 6.93 11.07 12.03
N THR A 81 5.79 11.73 11.77
CA THR A 81 4.46 11.19 12.11
C THR A 81 3.62 10.81 10.89
N GLY A 82 3.97 11.34 9.71
CA GLY A 82 3.28 11.05 8.46
C GLY A 82 3.54 9.65 7.93
N THR A 83 2.59 9.14 7.16
CA THR A 83 2.79 7.96 6.32
C THR A 83 3.18 8.41 4.93
N HIS A 84 4.43 8.16 4.57
CA HIS A 84 5.02 8.51 3.29
C HIS A 84 4.77 7.39 2.28
N LEU A 85 4.25 7.75 1.12
CA LEU A 85 4.03 6.85 -0.01
C LEU A 85 4.79 7.39 -1.21
N ALA A 86 5.74 6.62 -1.73
CA ALA A 86 6.33 6.84 -3.04
C ALA A 86 5.81 5.79 -4.03
N VAL A 87 5.38 6.27 -5.21
CA VAL A 87 4.95 5.45 -6.34
C VAL A 87 6.03 5.52 -7.40
N ILE A 88 6.52 4.35 -7.82
CA ILE A 88 7.70 4.23 -8.68
C ILE A 88 7.32 3.41 -9.92
N ASN A 89 7.67 3.94 -11.09
CA ASN A 89 7.33 3.33 -12.37
C ASN A 89 8.33 2.25 -12.82
N SER A 90 8.05 1.63 -13.96
CA SER A 90 8.89 0.62 -14.62
C SER A 90 10.35 1.04 -14.87
N LYS A 91 10.62 2.34 -14.98
CA LYS A 91 11.95 2.92 -15.20
C LYS A 91 12.69 3.22 -13.88
N GLY A 92 12.11 2.86 -12.73
CA GLY A 92 12.65 3.18 -11.41
C GLY A 92 12.52 4.65 -11.03
N LYS A 93 11.73 5.44 -11.76
CA LYS A 93 11.49 6.86 -11.45
C LYS A 93 10.33 6.99 -10.48
N THR A 94 10.50 7.77 -9.41
CA THR A 94 9.38 8.21 -8.57
C THR A 94 8.47 9.13 -9.38
N VAL A 95 7.24 8.68 -9.59
CA VAL A 95 6.20 9.40 -10.35
C VAL A 95 5.17 10.06 -9.43
N GLY A 96 5.02 9.55 -8.21
CA GLY A 96 4.21 10.17 -7.16
C GLY A 96 4.88 10.10 -5.80
N TYR A 97 4.73 11.15 -5.01
CA TYR A 97 5.15 11.18 -3.61
C TYR A 97 4.10 11.87 -2.77
N TYR A 98 3.67 11.23 -1.68
CA TYR A 98 2.56 11.67 -0.86
C TYR A 98 2.88 11.47 0.60
N VAL A 99 2.40 12.38 1.45
CA VAL A 99 2.48 12.22 2.90
C VAL A 99 1.09 12.32 3.49
N PHE A 100 0.59 11.21 4.01
CA PHE A 100 -0.74 11.12 4.60
C PHE A 100 -0.68 11.27 6.11
N GLY A 101 -1.62 12.05 6.64
CA GLY A 101 -1.78 12.29 8.07
C GLY A 101 -3.19 11.98 8.53
N ARG A 102 -3.33 11.45 9.74
CA ARG A 102 -4.65 11.15 10.31
C ARG A 102 -5.30 12.43 10.82
N SER A 103 -6.57 12.63 10.48
CA SER A 103 -7.36 13.70 11.09
C SER A 103 -7.71 13.37 12.55
N LYS A 104 -7.56 14.35 13.44
CA LYS A 104 -7.85 14.22 14.88
C LYS A 104 -9.33 14.42 15.21
N SER A 105 -10.09 15.10 14.34
CA SER A 105 -11.50 15.47 14.58
C SER A 105 -12.46 14.82 13.57
N ASP A 106 -11.96 14.36 12.43
CA ASP A 106 -12.75 13.71 11.39
C ASP A 106 -12.05 12.44 10.92
N TYR A 107 -12.29 11.33 11.64
CA TYR A 107 -11.63 10.06 11.36
C TYR A 107 -12.00 9.44 10.00
N SER A 108 -13.04 9.94 9.33
CA SER A 108 -13.46 9.48 8.00
C SER A 108 -12.57 10.02 6.88
N ARG A 109 -11.81 11.08 7.15
CA ARG A 109 -10.90 11.74 6.18
C ARG A 109 -9.47 11.80 6.70
N SER A 110 -8.51 11.81 5.78
CA SER A 110 -7.11 12.06 6.08
C SER A 110 -6.67 13.43 5.55
N TYR A 111 -5.51 13.89 6.01
CA TYR A 111 -4.77 14.98 5.39
C TYR A 111 -3.75 14.40 4.42
N VAL A 112 -3.40 15.17 3.39
CA VAL A 112 -2.39 14.78 2.42
C VAL A 112 -1.53 15.97 1.96
N ARG A 113 -0.23 15.75 1.83
CA ARG A 113 0.69 16.58 1.04
C ARG A 113 1.04 15.86 -0.25
N VAL A 114 1.21 16.61 -1.33
CA VAL A 114 1.48 16.08 -2.67
C VAL A 114 2.83 16.63 -3.16
N GLY A 115 3.80 15.75 -3.33
CA GLY A 115 5.14 16.10 -3.79
C GLY A 115 5.80 17.17 -2.92
N SER A 116 6.29 18.22 -3.58
CA SER A 116 6.92 19.39 -2.93
C SER A 116 5.95 20.53 -2.64
N ASP A 117 4.65 20.37 -2.89
CA ASP A 117 3.65 21.40 -2.59
C ASP A 117 3.59 21.62 -1.06
N PRO A 118 3.78 22.87 -0.57
CA PRO A 118 3.72 23.16 0.86
C PRO A 118 2.31 23.02 1.46
N LYS A 119 1.27 22.90 0.62
CA LYS A 119 -0.11 22.82 1.05
C LYS A 119 -0.45 21.47 1.67
N VAL A 120 -1.23 21.54 2.73
CA VAL A 120 -1.92 20.41 3.34
C VAL A 120 -3.36 20.43 2.84
N TYR A 121 -3.77 19.35 2.20
CA TYR A 121 -5.13 19.18 1.71
C TYR A 121 -5.91 18.22 2.58
N LEU A 122 -7.24 18.39 2.63
CA LEU A 122 -8.16 17.39 3.14
C LEU A 122 -8.48 16.40 2.02
N ALA A 123 -8.21 15.13 2.26
CA ALA A 123 -8.60 14.04 1.38
C ALA A 123 -10.10 13.73 1.54
N ASP A 124 -10.72 13.20 0.50
CA ASP A 124 -12.13 12.81 0.50
C ASP A 124 -12.43 11.51 1.28
N GLN A 125 -11.40 10.73 1.58
CA GLN A 125 -11.48 9.51 2.38
C GLN A 125 -10.21 9.33 3.23
N ASN A 126 -10.31 8.48 4.26
CA ASN A 126 -9.16 8.09 5.07
C ASN A 126 -8.56 6.78 4.58
N VAL A 127 -7.35 6.86 4.03
CA VAL A 127 -6.61 5.69 3.51
C VAL A 127 -5.40 5.30 4.36
N THR A 128 -5.15 5.97 5.49
CA THR A 128 -3.94 5.71 6.30
C THR A 128 -3.88 4.28 6.81
N TYR A 129 -5.04 3.66 7.07
CA TYR A 129 -5.12 2.26 7.52
C TYR A 129 -4.74 1.24 6.44
N MET A 130 -4.69 1.66 5.17
CA MET A 130 -4.30 0.81 4.04
C MET A 130 -2.81 0.93 3.71
N LEU A 131 -2.13 1.92 4.29
CA LEU A 131 -0.71 2.19 4.08
C LEU A 131 0.11 1.70 5.29
N GLN A 132 0.17 0.39 5.46
CA GLN A 132 0.88 -0.23 6.59
C GLN A 132 2.34 -0.57 6.21
N THR A 133 3.24 -0.47 7.20
CA THR A 133 4.67 -0.83 7.08
C THR A 133 4.95 -2.29 7.44
N ARG A 134 3.97 -3.03 7.98
CA ARG A 134 4.14 -4.41 8.45
C ARG A 134 3.95 -5.42 7.31
N PRO A 135 4.90 -6.34 7.07
CA PRO A 135 4.78 -7.35 6.00
C PRO A 135 3.50 -8.20 6.08
N THR A 136 3.05 -8.56 7.28
CA THR A 136 1.84 -9.40 7.48
C THR A 136 0.52 -8.68 7.16
N TYR A 137 0.53 -7.35 7.02
CA TYR A 137 -0.61 -6.64 6.47
C TYR A 137 -0.75 -6.89 4.97
N TRP A 138 0.36 -7.00 4.26
CA TRP A 138 0.41 -7.17 2.82
C TRP A 138 0.38 -8.63 2.41
N GLY A 139 1.05 -9.49 3.15
CA GLY A 139 1.18 -10.89 2.82
C GLY A 139 0.62 -11.84 3.87
N GLU A 140 0.34 -13.06 3.44
CA GLU A 140 -0.03 -14.20 4.26
C GLU A 140 0.84 -15.40 3.92
N LYS A 141 0.88 -16.38 4.83
CA LYS A 141 1.59 -17.61 4.55
C LYS A 141 0.86 -18.37 3.44
N PRO A 142 1.57 -18.93 2.45
CA PRO A 142 0.98 -19.83 1.47
C PRO A 142 0.19 -20.92 2.19
N LYS A 143 -0.98 -21.26 1.66
CA LYS A 143 -1.73 -22.42 2.16
C LYS A 143 -0.94 -23.67 1.80
N GLU A 144 -0.65 -24.53 2.78
CA GLU A 144 -0.09 -25.85 2.49
C GLU A 144 -1.06 -26.60 1.58
N GLU A 145 -0.58 -27.05 0.43
CA GLU A 145 -1.33 -27.99 -0.40
C GLU A 145 -1.50 -29.28 0.39
N VAL A 146 -2.70 -29.50 0.93
CA VAL A 146 -3.06 -30.80 1.48
C VAL A 146 -3.13 -31.76 0.31
N LEU A 147 -2.03 -32.50 0.07
CA LEU A 147 -2.02 -33.57 -0.92
C LEU A 147 -3.19 -34.52 -0.58
N PRO A 148 -4.06 -34.86 -1.54
CA PRO A 148 -5.08 -35.86 -1.30
C PRO A 148 -4.39 -37.16 -0.86
N PRO A 149 -4.94 -37.90 0.12
CA PRO A 149 -4.32 -39.12 0.61
C PRO A 149 -4.04 -40.06 -0.56
N GLU A 150 -2.80 -40.53 -0.67
CA GLU A 150 -2.39 -41.50 -1.68
C GLU A 150 -3.36 -42.69 -1.65
N LYS A 151 -3.95 -43.00 -2.81
CA LYS A 151 -4.73 -44.24 -2.97
C LYS A 151 -3.74 -45.39 -2.83
N ILE A 152 -3.69 -46.02 -1.66
CA ILE A 152 -2.93 -47.25 -1.44
C ILE A 152 -3.43 -48.28 -2.46
N PRO A 153 -2.59 -48.78 -3.39
CA PRO A 153 -3.00 -49.82 -4.32
C PRO A 153 -3.43 -51.04 -3.52
N THR A 154 -4.68 -51.47 -3.68
CA THR A 154 -5.14 -52.74 -3.11
C THR A 154 -4.55 -53.85 -3.95
N ASP A 155 -3.36 -54.32 -3.55
CA ASP A 155 -2.71 -55.47 -4.15
C ASP A 155 -3.60 -56.70 -3.88
N THR A 156 -4.39 -57.07 -4.89
CA THR A 156 -5.22 -58.27 -4.81
C THR A 156 -4.37 -59.43 -5.28
N THR A 157 -3.54 -59.94 -4.37
CA THR A 157 -2.85 -61.22 -4.55
C THR A 157 -3.89 -62.33 -4.60
N ILE A 158 -4.36 -62.68 -5.80
CA ILE A 158 -5.08 -63.94 -6.02
C ILE A 158 -4.01 -65.02 -6.20
N ILE A 159 -3.81 -65.79 -5.13
CA ILE A 159 -3.15 -67.09 -5.21
C ILE A 159 -4.16 -68.05 -5.83
N LYS A 160 -3.86 -68.57 -7.02
CA LYS A 160 -4.34 -69.89 -7.45
C LYS A 160 -3.46 -70.49 -8.53
#